data_AF-A0A932X4N3-F1
#
_entry.id   AF-A0A932X4N3-F1
#
_cell.length_a   1.000
_cell.length_b   1.000
_cell.length_c   1.000
_cell.angle_alpha   90.00
_cell.angle_beta   90.00
_cell.angle_gamma   90.00
#
_symmetry.space_group_name_H-M   'P 1'
#
loop_
_entity.id
_entity.type
_entity.pdbx_description
1 polymer ?
#
loop_
_entity_poly.entity_id
_entity_poly.type
_entity_poly.pdbx_seq_one_letter_code
_entity_poly.pdbx_strand_id
1 'polypeptide(L)'
;MDVTRSISTLRRVSVGLRVVAWLVLAAFFAGAVGLASKLAVIGQTTDTVEQFLPFATSGGGVVMLVTGVITWLCLLCLAEAIMVLIAIEDHTRQAALATKAAKESEKVAAGVP
;
A
#
# COMPACT_ATOMS: atom_id res chain seq x y z
N MET A 1 -6.55 -26.04 -8.67
CA MET A 1 -6.87 -24.62 -8.91
C MET A 1 -5.75 -24.04 -9.76
N ASP A 2 -6.09 -23.40 -10.89
CA ASP A 2 -5.12 -22.80 -11.80
C ASP A 2 -4.32 -21.68 -11.11
N VAL A 3 -3.05 -21.94 -10.80
CA VAL A 3 -2.11 -21.00 -10.18
C VAL A 3 -1.99 -19.69 -11.00
N THR A 4 -2.16 -19.79 -12.32
CA THR A 4 -2.16 -18.62 -13.22
C THR A 4 -3.34 -17.68 -12.94
N ARG A 5 -4.52 -18.21 -12.52
CA ARG A 5 -5.66 -17.40 -12.10
C ARG A 5 -5.46 -16.79 -10.71
N SER A 6 -4.76 -17.47 -9.80
CA SER A 6 -4.46 -16.90 -8.48
C SER A 6 -3.49 -15.71 -8.60
N ILE A 7 -2.43 -15.83 -9.40
CA ILE A 7 -1.46 -14.74 -9.63
C ILE A 7 -2.13 -13.50 -10.27
N SER A 8 -2.97 -13.68 -11.28
CA SER A 8 -3.74 -12.58 -11.89
C SER A 8 -4.68 -11.90 -10.89
N THR A 9 -5.26 -12.68 -9.96
CA THR A 9 -6.12 -12.17 -8.90
C THR A 9 -5.31 -11.40 -7.86
N LEU A 10 -4.18 -11.92 -7.39
CA LEU A 10 -3.31 -11.21 -6.44
C LEU A 10 -2.79 -9.88 -7.02
N ARG A 11 -2.46 -9.83 -8.31
CA ARG A 11 -2.06 -8.58 -8.98
C ARG A 11 -3.19 -7.56 -8.97
N ARG A 12 -4.43 -7.96 -9.25
CA ARG A 12 -5.62 -7.09 -9.16
C ARG A 12 -5.90 -6.63 -7.73
N VAL A 13 -5.73 -7.51 -6.75
CA VAL A 13 -5.89 -7.17 -5.33
C VAL A 13 -4.84 -6.14 -4.89
N SER A 14 -3.56 -6.29 -5.30
CA SER A 14 -2.51 -5.31 -5.01
C SER A 14 -2.82 -3.94 -5.62
N VAL A 15 -3.25 -3.90 -6.90
CA VAL A 15 -3.67 -2.64 -7.54
C VAL A 15 -4.86 -2.02 -6.81
N GLY A 16 -5.86 -2.82 -6.44
CA GLY A 16 -7.00 -2.36 -5.64
C GLY A 16 -6.57 -1.79 -4.29
N LEU A 17 -5.64 -2.45 -3.60
CA LEU A 17 -5.10 -1.99 -2.32
C LEU A 17 -4.38 -0.65 -2.44
N ARG A 18 -3.65 -0.40 -3.54
CA ARG A 18 -3.03 0.91 -3.81
C ARG A 18 -4.08 2.00 -4.00
N VAL A 19 -5.15 1.71 -4.75
CA VAL A 19 -6.26 2.66 -4.93
C VAL A 19 -6.89 2.99 -3.58
N VAL A 20 -7.17 1.98 -2.75
CA VAL A 20 -7.69 2.18 -1.39
C VAL A 20 -6.73 3.02 -0.54
N ALA A 21 -5.41 2.77 -0.62
CA ALA A 21 -4.42 3.57 0.09
C ALA A 21 -4.55 5.05 -0.27
N TRP A 22 -4.60 5.38 -1.56
CA TRP A 22 -4.77 6.76 -2.02
C TRP A 22 -6.09 7.39 -1.58
N LEU A 23 -7.19 6.64 -1.57
CA LEU A 23 -8.48 7.12 -1.06
C LEU A 23 -8.42 7.42 0.44
N VAL A 24 -7.76 6.57 1.22
CA VAL A 24 -7.55 6.80 2.66
C VAL A 24 -6.73 8.06 2.87
N LEU A 25 -5.62 8.24 2.15
CA LEU A 25 -4.81 9.45 2.25
C LEU A 25 -5.62 10.71 1.92
N ALA A 26 -6.42 10.66 0.84
CA ALA A 26 -7.28 11.77 0.45
C ALA A 26 -8.34 12.10 1.52
N ALA A 27 -8.93 11.09 2.16
CA ALA A 27 -9.89 11.28 3.25
C ALA A 27 -9.24 11.93 4.49
N PHE A 28 -8.05 11.48 4.89
CA PHE A 28 -7.30 12.08 5.99
C PHE A 28 -6.90 13.53 5.68
N PHE A 29 -6.46 13.80 4.45
CA PHE A 29 -6.10 15.15 4.01
C PHE A 29 -7.33 16.08 3.98
N ALA A 30 -8.45 15.63 3.41
CA ALA A 30 -9.70 16.38 3.40
C ALA A 30 -10.22 16.65 4.82
N GLY A 31 -10.09 15.69 5.73
CA GLY A 31 -10.43 15.85 7.14
C GLY A 31 -9.54 16.87 7.85
N ALA A 32 -8.23 16.85 7.59
CA ALA A 32 -7.29 17.81 8.15
C ALA A 32 -7.55 19.24 7.64
N VAL A 33 -7.83 19.41 6.34
CA VAL A 33 -8.20 20.70 5.75
C VAL A 33 -9.55 21.18 6.29
N GLY A 34 -10.53 20.29 6.41
CA GLY A 34 -11.83 20.58 7.00
C GLY A 34 -11.71 21.05 8.45
N LEU A 35 -10.87 20.40 9.25
CA LEU A 35 -10.58 20.81 10.62
C LEU A 35 -9.91 22.20 10.65
N ALA A 36 -8.88 22.43 9.84
CA ALA A 36 -8.18 23.71 9.74
C ALA A 36 -9.11 24.87 9.34
N SER A 37 -10.02 24.64 8.40
CA SER A 37 -10.97 25.66 7.94
C SER A 37 -11.97 26.10 9.01
N LYS A 38 -12.45 25.17 9.84
CA LYS A 38 -13.37 25.48 10.95
C LYS A 38 -12.69 26.21 12.09
N LEU A 39 -11.41 25.91 12.32
CA LEU A 39 -10.58 26.57 13.33
C LEU A 39 -10.26 28.02 12.99
N ALA A 40 -10.01 28.32 11.71
CA ALA A 40 -9.81 29.68 11.24
C ALA A 40 -11.03 30.59 11.50
N VAL A 41 -12.25 30.03 11.50
CA VAL A 41 -13.49 30.76 11.76
C VAL A 41 -13.70 31.00 13.27
N ILE A 42 -13.38 30.02 14.12
CA ILE A 42 -13.57 30.12 15.58
C ILE A 42 -12.50 31.02 16.23
N GLY A 43 -11.27 31.01 15.70
CA GLY A 43 -10.15 31.81 16.22
C GLY A 43 -10.34 33.33 16.15
N GLN A 44 -11.33 33.83 15.40
CA GLN A 44 -11.67 35.27 15.37
C GLN A 44 -12.63 35.70 16.49
N THR A 45 -13.20 34.77 17.26
CA THR A 45 -14.33 35.06 18.17
C THR A 45 -14.09 34.74 19.64
N THR A 46 -12.99 34.10 20.03
CA THR A 46 -12.93 33.48 21.37
C THR A 46 -11.51 33.43 21.96
N ASP A 47 -11.14 34.47 22.69
CA ASP A 47 -10.00 34.49 23.64
C ASP A 47 -10.23 33.56 24.87
N THR A 48 -11.39 32.89 24.97
CA THR A 48 -11.82 32.15 26.17
C THR A 48 -11.91 30.63 26.00
N VAL A 49 -11.69 30.08 24.80
CA VAL A 49 -11.90 28.64 24.53
C VAL A 49 -10.60 27.82 24.57
N GLU A 50 -9.44 28.48 24.55
CA GLU A 50 -8.13 27.80 24.60
C GLU A 50 -7.93 26.93 25.86
N GLN A 51 -8.69 27.19 26.93
CA GLN A 51 -8.54 26.50 28.21
C GLN A 51 -9.27 25.15 28.33
N PHE A 52 -10.19 24.81 27.41
CA PHE A 52 -11.02 23.58 27.52
C PHE A 52 -10.60 22.43 26.61
N LEU A 53 -9.60 22.62 25.74
CA LEU A 53 -9.09 21.57 24.88
C LEU A 53 -7.56 21.64 24.87
N PRO A 54 -6.87 20.96 25.79
CA PRO A 54 -5.40 21.01 25.92
C PRO A 54 -4.62 20.49 24.69
N PHE A 55 -5.30 20.11 23.60
CA PHE A 55 -4.75 19.69 22.31
C PHE A 55 -5.42 20.39 21.11
N ALA A 56 -6.29 21.38 21.34
CA ALA A 56 -7.16 21.92 20.30
C ALA A 56 -6.45 22.81 19.31
N THR A 57 -6.96 22.68 18.09
CA THR A 57 -6.73 23.54 16.94
C THR A 57 -5.58 23.11 16.05
N SER A 58 -4.32 23.43 16.36
CA SER A 58 -3.20 23.12 15.46
C SER A 58 -2.67 21.69 15.60
N GLY A 59 -2.58 21.15 16.83
CA GLY A 59 -2.01 19.83 17.10
C GLY A 59 -2.84 18.66 16.54
N GLY A 60 -4.18 18.75 16.63
CA GLY A 60 -5.07 17.69 16.15
C GLY A 60 -4.98 17.45 14.64
N GLY A 61 -4.85 18.51 13.85
CA GLY A 61 -4.67 18.39 12.39
C GLY A 61 -3.34 17.76 12.01
N VAL A 62 -2.26 18.11 12.71
CA VAL A 62 -0.92 17.53 12.48
C VAL A 62 -0.90 16.05 12.85
N VAL A 63 -1.46 15.68 14.01
CA VAL A 63 -1.55 14.27 14.43
C VAL A 63 -2.39 13.47 13.43
N MET A 64 -3.52 14.00 12.98
CA MET A 64 -4.37 13.36 11.97
C MET A 64 -3.64 13.14 10.64
N LEU A 65 -2.86 14.11 10.17
CA LEU A 65 -2.03 13.96 8.97
C LEU A 65 -0.92 12.92 9.15
N VAL A 66 -0.22 12.93 10.29
CA VAL A 66 0.83 11.94 10.59
C VAL A 66 0.25 10.54 10.63
N THR A 67 -0.87 10.33 11.34
CA THR A 67 -1.56 9.03 11.37
C THR A 67 -2.05 8.63 9.97
N GLY A 68 -2.58 9.56 9.18
CA GLY A 68 -2.98 9.33 7.80
C GLY A 68 -1.84 8.88 6.90
N VAL A 69 -0.68 9.54 6.99
CA VAL A 69 0.53 9.19 6.23
C VAL A 69 1.08 7.83 6.65
N ILE A 70 1.14 7.54 7.95
CA ILE A 70 1.58 6.21 8.44
C ILE A 70 0.65 5.12 7.91
N THR A 71 -0.66 5.32 8.02
CA THR A 71 -1.67 4.35 7.53
C THR A 71 -1.55 4.15 6.02
N TRP A 72 -1.35 5.23 5.27
CA TRP A 72 -1.12 5.19 3.83
C TRP A 72 0.15 4.42 3.46
N LEU A 73 1.27 4.69 4.14
CA LEU A 73 2.54 4.00 3.93
C LEU A 73 2.43 2.50 4.24
N CYS A 74 1.73 2.12 5.31
CA CYS A 74 1.49 0.71 5.64
C CYS A 74 0.71 -0.01 4.54
N LEU A 75 -0.35 0.62 4.00
CA LEU A 75 -1.15 0.04 2.91
C LEU A 75 -0.35 -0.07 1.61
N LEU A 76 0.46 0.94 1.26
CA LEU A 76 1.34 0.87 0.10
C LEU A 76 2.42 -0.20 0.25
N CYS A 77 3.06 -0.28 1.42
CA CYS A 77 4.06 -1.30 1.70
C CYS A 77 3.48 -2.70 1.58
N LEU A 78 2.25 -2.92 2.07
CA LEU A 78 1.55 -4.20 1.93
C LEU A 78 1.24 -4.51 0.45
N ALA A 79 0.82 -3.52 -0.34
CA ALA A 79 0.56 -3.70 -1.77
C ALA A 79 1.84 -4.06 -2.55
N GLU A 80 2.96 -3.40 -2.25
CA GLU A 80 4.26 -3.68 -2.85
C GLU A 80 4.80 -5.05 -2.42
N ALA A 81 4.67 -5.42 -1.14
CA ALA A 81 5.08 -6.73 -0.64
C ALA A 81 4.39 -7.88 -1.39
N ILE A 82 3.10 -7.74 -1.70
CA ILE A 82 2.36 -8.72 -2.51
C ILE A 82 2.96 -8.83 -3.92
N MET A 83 3.33 -7.72 -4.55
CA MET A 83 3.92 -7.72 -5.90
C MET A 83 5.32 -8.34 -5.91
N VAL A 84 6.12 -8.07 -4.88
CA VAL A 84 7.45 -8.67 -4.71
C VAL A 84 7.34 -10.18 -4.54
N LEU A 85 6.40 -10.67 -3.72
CA LEU A 85 6.19 -12.12 -3.54
C LEU A 85 5.81 -12.81 -4.85
N ILE A 86 4.90 -12.21 -5.63
CA ILE A 86 4.53 -12.74 -6.96
C ILE A 86 5.74 -12.78 -7.88
N ALA A 87 6.57 -11.72 -7.89
CA ALA A 87 7.75 -11.67 -8.73
C ALA A 87 8.75 -12.78 -8.36
N ILE A 88 8.95 -13.04 -7.07
CA ILE A 88 9.83 -14.12 -6.60
C ILE A 88 9.31 -15.49 -7.05
N GLU A 89 8.00 -15.76 -6.93
CA GLU A 89 7.39 -17.00 -7.42
C GLU A 89 7.54 -17.16 -8.94
N ASP A 90 7.30 -16.11 -9.71
CA ASP A 90 7.43 -16.16 -11.18
C ASP A 90 8.88 -16.42 -11.60
N HIS A 91 9.86 -15.75 -10.98
CA HIS A 91 11.28 -15.94 -11.28
C HIS A 91 11.79 -17.33 -10.88
N THR A 92 11.41 -17.83 -9.70
CA THR A 92 11.79 -19.19 -9.26
C THR A 92 11.17 -20.26 -10.15
N ARG A 93 9.93 -20.07 -10.61
CA ARG A 93 9.29 -21.00 -11.55
C ARG A 93 9.98 -21.01 -12.91
N GLN A 94 10.36 -19.84 -13.44
CA GLN A 94 11.11 -19.74 -14.68
C GLN A 94 12.49 -20.41 -14.57
N ALA A 95 13.20 -20.21 -13.46
CA ALA A 95 14.49 -20.86 -13.21
C ALA A 95 14.35 -22.40 -13.15
N ALA A 96 13.27 -22.91 -12.53
CA ALA A 96 12.98 -24.34 -12.49
C ALA A 96 12.67 -24.94 -13.88
N LEU A 97 11.99 -24.19 -14.76
CA LEU A 97 11.74 -24.61 -16.13
C LEU A 97 13.01 -24.57 -16.99
N ALA A 98 13.84 -23.53 -16.85
CA ALA A 98 15.10 -23.41 -17.56
C ALA A 98 16.08 -24.54 -17.19
N THR A 99 16.16 -24.90 -15.91
CA THR A 99 17.00 -26.03 -15.45
C THR A 99 16.49 -27.38 -15.92
N LYS A 100 15.17 -27.58 -16.02
CA LYS A 100 14.58 -28.79 -16.63
C LYS A 100 14.89 -28.87 -18.12
N ALA A 101 14.71 -27.78 -18.87
CA ALA A 101 15.02 -27.72 -20.28
C ALA A 101 16.52 -27.94 -20.56
N ALA A 102 17.39 -27.42 -19.69
CA ALA A 102 18.83 -27.66 -19.75
C ALA A 102 19.16 -29.15 -19.52
N LYS A 103 18.56 -29.79 -18.51
CA LYS A 103 18.74 -31.22 -18.23
C LYS A 103 18.18 -32.12 -19.35
N GLU A 104 17.05 -31.76 -19.96
CA GLU A 104 16.51 -32.48 -21.11
C GLU A 104 17.42 -32.31 -22.33
N SER A 105 17.92 -31.11 -22.60
CA SER A 105 18.88 -30.86 -23.69
C SER A 105 20.17 -31.65 -23.50
N GLU A 106 20.67 -31.76 -22.26
CA GLU A 106 21.84 -32.58 -21.92
C GLU A 106 21.58 -34.08 -22.10
N LYS A 107 20.40 -34.58 -21.70
CA LYS A 107 20.00 -35.98 -21.94
C LYS A 107 19.91 -36.31 -23.43
N VAL A 108 19.30 -35.42 -24.22
CA VAL A 108 19.19 -35.56 -25.68
C VAL A 108 20.59 -35.53 -26.32
N ALA A 109 21.47 -34.63 -25.88
CA ALA A 109 22.85 -34.55 -26.36
C ALA A 109 23.69 -35.79 -25.96
N ALA A 110 23.39 -36.43 -24.83
CA ALA A 110 24.04 -37.65 -24.38
C ALA A 110 23.54 -38.93 -25.08
N GLY A 111 22.54 -38.83 -25.97
CA GLY A 111 22.04 -39.97 -26.75
C GLY A 111 21.30 -41.03 -25.93
N VAL A 112 20.87 -40.70 -24.71
CA VAL A 112 20.08 -41.58 -23.86
C VAL A 112 18.60 -41.22 -24.04
N PRO A 113 17.74 -42.16 -24.46
CA PRO A 113 16.31 -41.91 -24.66
C PRO A 113 15.58 -41.45 -23.39
#